data_AF-A0A6V6ZE95-F1
#
_entry.id   AF-A0A6V6ZE95-F1
#
_cell.length_a   1.000
_cell.length_b   1.000
_cell.length_c   1.000
_cell.angle_alpha   90.00
_cell.angle_beta   90.00
_cell.angle_gamma   90.00
#
_symmetry.space_group_name_H-M   'P 1'
#
loop_
_entity.id
_entity.type
_entity.pdbx_description
1 polymer ?
#
loop_
_entity_poly.entity_id
_entity_poly.type
_entity_poly.pdbx_seq_one_letter_code
_entity_poly.pdbx_strand_id
1 'polypeptide(L)'
;MSTTSPTIIDQQYLNGNSLIDYLKVQRELTFYNEAENNFRKTILLSAASYFEKEFTDLIIEFAKSQSDGNDLVISIIKQKAISRQYHTYFNWESSNANTFFGLFGTDFQTKMKQRVKEEPALDKSIKAFLGIGNERNKMVHQNFAEITIDKTAEEIYTLYQTSLLFIETMKSELIKKKTP
;
A
#
# COMPACT_ATOMS: atom_id res chain seq x y z
N MET A 1 7.86 -7.83 17.45
CA MET A 1 7.08 -6.58 17.32
C MET A 1 8.06 -5.49 16.95
N SER A 2 8.19 -5.17 15.66
CA SER A 2 9.01 -4.05 15.22
C SER A 2 8.26 -2.77 15.55
N THR A 3 8.82 -1.95 16.43
CA THR A 3 8.29 -0.65 16.85
C THR A 3 8.45 0.35 15.71
N THR A 4 7.60 0.25 14.69
CA THR A 4 7.49 1.26 13.65
C THR A 4 6.67 2.42 14.23
N SER A 5 7.17 3.65 14.08
CA SER A 5 6.40 4.84 14.49
C SER A 5 5.03 4.85 13.80
N PRO A 6 3.96 5.30 14.47
CA PRO A 6 2.63 5.32 13.88
C PRO A 6 2.63 6.18 12.62
N THR A 7 2.09 5.61 11.55
CA THR A 7 1.93 6.24 10.25
C THR A 7 0.74 7.21 10.26
N ILE A 8 0.62 8.02 9.20
CA ILE A 8 -0.54 8.89 9.02
C ILE A 8 -1.85 8.10 8.90
N ILE A 9 -1.79 6.86 8.38
CA ILE A 9 -2.95 5.97 8.26
C ILE A 9 -3.41 5.47 9.63
N ASP A 10 -2.47 5.16 10.53
CA ASP A 10 -2.80 4.77 11.92
C ASP A 10 -3.52 5.92 12.65
N GLN A 11 -3.01 7.15 12.51
CA GLN A 11 -3.64 8.33 13.09
C GLN A 11 -5.04 8.58 12.51
N GLN A 12 -5.18 8.47 11.19
CA GLN A 12 -6.47 8.63 10.53
C GLN A 12 -7.48 7.56 10.98
N TYR A 13 -7.03 6.32 11.17
CA TYR A 13 -7.87 5.24 11.67
C TYR A 13 -8.39 5.52 13.08
N LEU A 14 -7.49 5.92 13.99
CA LEU A 14 -7.83 6.28 15.37
C LEU A 14 -8.80 7.47 15.44
N ASN A 15 -8.54 8.51 14.66
CA ASN A 15 -9.39 9.70 14.61
C ASN A 15 -10.79 9.38 14.07
N GLY A 16 -10.88 8.57 13.01
CA GLY A 16 -12.16 8.18 12.42
C GLY A 16 -13.00 7.32 13.36
N ASN A 17 -12.39 6.34 14.04
CA ASN A 17 -13.09 5.56 15.06
C ASN A 17 -13.57 6.42 16.23
N SER A 18 -12.74 7.37 16.69
CA SER A 18 -13.14 8.30 17.75
C SER A 18 -14.39 9.11 17.39
N LEU A 19 -14.51 9.56 16.14
CA LEU A 19 -15.70 10.26 15.65
C LEU A 19 -16.92 9.35 15.57
N ILE A 20 -16.76 8.15 15.02
CA ILE A 20 -17.83 7.16 14.88
C ILE A 20 -18.36 6.76 16.26
N ASP A 21 -17.47 6.49 17.22
CA ASP A 21 -17.83 6.15 18.60
C ASP A 21 -18.55 7.32 19.29
N TYR A 22 -18.08 8.55 19.09
CA TYR A 22 -18.76 9.73 19.61
C TYR A 22 -20.20 9.84 19.11
N LEU A 23 -20.42 9.73 17.79
CA LEU A 23 -21.77 9.82 17.20
C LEU A 23 -22.68 8.68 17.67
N LYS A 24 -22.13 7.47 17.83
CA LYS A 24 -22.84 6.32 18.37
C LYS A 24 -23.27 6.55 19.83
N VAL A 25 -22.40 7.10 20.66
CA VAL A 25 -22.70 7.44 22.07
C VAL A 25 -23.77 8.52 22.17
N GLN A 26 -23.74 9.53 21.29
CA GLN A 26 -24.77 10.58 21.22
C GLN A 26 -26.11 10.10 20.63
N ARG A 27 -26.19 8.84 20.18
CA ARG A 27 -27.39 8.24 19.52
C ARG A 27 -27.80 8.95 18.22
N GLU A 28 -26.85 9.59 17.57
CA GLU A 28 -27.04 10.28 16.28
C GLU A 28 -26.93 9.28 15.12
N LEU A 29 -27.88 8.34 15.01
CA LEU A 29 -27.78 7.17 14.13
C LEU A 29 -27.62 7.53 12.64
N THR A 30 -28.30 8.58 12.16
CA THR A 30 -28.17 9.04 10.77
C THR A 30 -26.76 9.55 10.48
N PHE A 31 -26.23 10.42 11.34
CA PHE A 31 -24.86 10.95 11.19
C PHE A 31 -23.81 9.87 11.40
N TYR A 32 -24.04 8.91 12.30
CA TYR A 32 -23.18 7.74 12.46
C TYR A 32 -23.05 6.95 11.16
N ASN A 33 -24.16 6.59 10.51
CA ASN A 33 -24.15 5.82 9.27
C ASN A 33 -23.44 6.57 8.13
N GLU A 34 -23.69 7.87 8.01
CA GLU A 34 -23.02 8.72 7.01
C GLU A 34 -21.51 8.83 7.29
N ALA A 35 -21.13 9.09 8.54
CA ALA A 35 -19.73 9.20 8.95
C ALA A 35 -18.99 7.88 8.75
N GLU A 36 -19.59 6.74 9.09
CA GLU A 36 -19.01 5.41 8.88
C GLU A 36 -18.81 5.13 7.38
N ASN A 37 -19.82 5.39 6.54
CA ASN A 37 -19.71 5.21 5.10
C ASN A 37 -18.58 6.06 4.49
N ASN A 38 -18.52 7.33 4.86
CA ASN A 38 -17.48 8.24 4.39
C ASN A 38 -16.10 7.85 4.92
N PHE A 39 -16.01 7.42 6.18
CA PHE A 39 -14.76 7.00 6.78
C PHE A 39 -14.18 5.77 6.09
N ARG A 40 -15.01 4.76 5.79
CA ARG A 40 -14.59 3.56 5.04
C ARG A 40 -14.00 3.91 3.67
N LYS A 41 -14.65 4.82 2.93
CA LYS A 41 -14.14 5.32 1.64
C LYS A 41 -12.81 6.04 1.81
N THR A 42 -12.74 6.92 2.81
CA THR A 42 -11.56 7.76 3.02
C THR A 42 -10.35 6.94 3.48
N ILE A 43 -10.51 6.02 4.44
CA ILE A 43 -9.39 5.22 4.95
C ILE A 43 -8.84 4.26 3.88
N LEU A 44 -9.72 3.69 3.03
CA LEU A 44 -9.30 2.86 1.90
C LEU A 44 -8.48 3.66 0.88
N LEU A 45 -8.98 4.83 0.49
CA LEU A 45 -8.27 5.69 -0.46
C LEU A 45 -6.94 6.18 0.11
N SER A 46 -6.91 6.58 1.38
CA SER A 46 -5.69 6.97 2.08
C SER A 46 -4.67 5.84 2.13
N ALA A 47 -5.07 4.62 2.49
CA ALA A 47 -4.17 3.47 2.53
C ALA A 47 -3.59 3.16 1.15
N ALA A 48 -4.41 3.17 0.10
CA ALA A 48 -3.94 2.98 -1.27
C ALA A 48 -2.96 4.08 -1.71
N SER A 49 -3.27 5.36 -1.40
CA SER A 49 -2.39 6.50 -1.70
C SER A 49 -1.07 6.44 -0.93
N TYR A 50 -1.10 5.95 0.31
CA TYR A 50 0.10 5.76 1.12
C TYR A 50 1.02 4.73 0.46
N PHE A 51 0.50 3.58 0.04
CA PHE A 51 1.34 2.58 -0.63
C PHE A 51 1.87 3.04 -1.98
N GLU A 52 1.10 3.82 -2.74
CA GLU A 52 1.61 4.46 -3.96
C GLU A 52 2.82 5.34 -3.65
N LYS A 53 2.76 6.14 -2.58
CA LYS A 53 3.90 6.95 -2.14
C LYS A 53 5.08 6.09 -1.71
N GLU A 54 4.86 5.08 -0.89
CA GLU A 54 5.94 4.19 -0.39
C GLU A 54 6.64 3.44 -1.53
N PHE A 55 5.91 2.90 -2.50
CA PHE A 55 6.51 2.20 -3.64
C PHE A 55 7.25 3.15 -4.59
N THR A 56 6.70 4.34 -4.84
CA THR A 56 7.39 5.32 -5.70
C THR A 56 8.66 5.83 -5.03
N ASP A 57 8.65 6.09 -3.72
CA ASP A 57 9.85 6.45 -2.95
C ASP A 57 10.87 5.31 -2.90
N LEU A 58 10.42 4.08 -2.68
CA LEU A 58 11.28 2.90 -2.68
C LEU A 58 12.07 2.76 -3.99
N ILE A 59 11.45 3.02 -5.14
CA ILE A 59 12.16 2.96 -6.44
C ILE A 59 13.18 4.10 -6.55
N ILE A 60 12.89 5.28 -6.02
CA ILE A 60 13.87 6.39 -5.95
C ILE A 60 15.04 6.02 -5.05
N GLU A 61 14.78 5.42 -3.88
CA GLU A 61 15.80 5.00 -2.93
C GLU A 61 16.65 3.85 -3.49
N PHE A 62 16.03 2.89 -4.16
CA PHE A 62 16.72 1.87 -4.93
C PHE A 62 17.67 2.50 -5.94
N ALA A 63 17.16 3.39 -6.81
CA ALA A 63 17.97 4.08 -7.82
C ALA A 63 19.16 4.82 -7.20
N LYS A 64 18.92 5.57 -6.12
CA LYS A 64 19.98 6.27 -5.36
C LYS A 64 21.03 5.29 -4.83
N SER A 65 20.60 4.18 -4.22
CA SER A 65 21.51 3.21 -3.60
C SER A 65 22.33 2.41 -4.61
N GLN A 66 21.79 2.16 -5.80
CA GLN A 66 22.47 1.35 -6.83
C GLN A 66 23.38 2.19 -7.73
N SER A 67 23.13 3.49 -7.83
CA SER A 67 23.89 4.42 -8.67
C SER A 67 24.84 5.32 -7.89
N ASP A 68 25.06 5.04 -6.60
CA ASP A 68 25.84 5.87 -5.68
C ASP A 68 25.41 7.35 -5.69
N GLY A 69 24.10 7.58 -5.84
CA GLY A 69 23.51 8.93 -5.86
C GLY A 69 23.66 9.67 -7.18
N ASN A 70 23.93 9.01 -8.31
CA ASN A 70 24.05 9.67 -9.60
C ASN A 70 22.71 10.31 -10.06
N ASP A 71 22.67 11.64 -10.11
CA ASP A 71 21.46 12.40 -10.44
C ASP A 71 20.92 12.14 -11.85
N LEU A 72 21.76 11.81 -12.83
CA LEU A 72 21.31 11.50 -14.19
C LEU A 72 20.54 10.18 -14.22
N VAL A 73 21.06 9.15 -13.52
CA VAL A 73 20.40 7.84 -13.38
C VAL A 73 19.09 7.98 -12.60
N ILE A 74 19.11 8.72 -11.49
CA ILE A 74 17.89 8.97 -10.70
C ILE A 74 16.84 9.72 -11.53
N SER A 75 17.25 10.71 -12.32
CA SER A 75 16.34 11.52 -13.12
C SER A 75 15.66 10.72 -14.23
N ILE A 76 16.39 9.87 -14.95
CA ILE A 76 15.80 9.02 -15.99
C ILE A 76 14.83 7.99 -15.39
N ILE A 77 15.16 7.41 -14.23
CA ILE A 77 14.26 6.49 -13.51
C ILE A 77 12.99 7.22 -13.05
N LYS A 78 13.10 8.42 -12.48
CA LYS A 78 11.94 9.23 -12.10
C LYS A 78 11.01 9.49 -13.30
N GLN A 79 11.56 9.84 -14.45
CA GLN A 79 10.77 10.15 -15.64
C GLN A 79 10.15 8.90 -16.28
N LYS A 80 10.90 7.80 -16.36
CA LYS A 80 10.48 6.61 -17.12
C LYS A 80 9.81 5.54 -16.30
N ALA A 81 10.22 5.36 -15.05
CA ALA A 81 9.73 4.29 -14.19
C ALA A 81 8.75 4.79 -13.13
N ILE A 82 8.71 6.07 -12.77
CA ILE A 82 7.89 6.57 -11.64
C ILE A 82 6.71 7.42 -12.10
N SER A 83 6.98 8.46 -12.90
CA SER A 83 5.94 9.43 -13.27
C SER A 83 4.77 8.76 -13.98
N ARG A 84 3.60 8.73 -13.29
CA ARG A 84 2.35 8.10 -13.74
C ARG A 84 2.45 6.60 -14.02
N GLN A 85 3.48 5.91 -13.52
CA GLN A 85 3.72 4.49 -13.80
C GLN A 85 3.27 3.55 -12.68
N TYR A 86 2.88 4.03 -11.50
CA TYR A 86 2.53 3.15 -10.38
C TYR A 86 1.50 2.07 -10.73
N HIS A 87 0.47 2.42 -11.51
CA HIS A 87 -0.57 1.49 -11.93
C HIS A 87 -0.05 0.31 -12.78
N THR A 88 1.14 0.42 -13.40
CA THR A 88 1.75 -0.63 -14.24
C THR A 88 2.65 -1.58 -13.42
N TYR A 89 2.99 -1.22 -12.19
CA TYR A 89 3.87 -2.03 -11.34
C TYR A 89 3.25 -3.38 -10.99
N PHE A 90 1.94 -3.39 -10.79
CA PHE A 90 1.21 -4.55 -10.33
C PHE A 90 0.13 -4.93 -11.33
N ASN A 91 -0.10 -6.23 -11.47
CA ASN A 91 -1.35 -6.71 -12.06
C ASN A 91 -2.40 -6.76 -10.95
N TRP A 92 -3.27 -5.76 -10.90
CA TRP A 92 -4.31 -5.61 -9.87
C TRP A 92 -5.39 -6.69 -9.89
N GLU A 93 -5.50 -7.45 -10.99
CA GLU A 93 -6.38 -8.61 -11.10
C GLU A 93 -5.70 -9.91 -10.66
N SER A 94 -4.39 -9.87 -10.40
CA SER A 94 -3.61 -11.02 -9.94
C SER A 94 -3.62 -11.15 -8.42
N SER A 95 -3.20 -12.32 -7.94
CA SER A 95 -3.00 -12.62 -6.52
C SER A 95 -1.53 -12.60 -6.09
N ASN A 96 -0.63 -12.13 -6.96
CA ASN A 96 0.82 -12.09 -6.72
C ASN A 96 1.47 -10.82 -7.30
N ALA A 97 2.65 -10.48 -6.80
CA ALA A 97 3.41 -9.30 -7.21
C ALA A 97 4.46 -9.59 -8.31
N ASN A 98 4.28 -10.63 -9.12
CA ASN A 98 5.30 -11.06 -10.09
C ASN A 98 5.62 -10.01 -11.15
N THR A 99 4.63 -9.21 -11.57
CA THR A 99 4.83 -8.08 -12.49
C THR A 99 5.85 -7.10 -11.91
N PHE A 100 5.68 -6.74 -10.63
CA PHE A 100 6.57 -5.81 -9.93
C PHE A 100 7.97 -6.39 -9.79
N PHE A 101 8.09 -7.65 -9.35
CA PHE A 101 9.39 -8.29 -9.23
C PHE A 101 10.13 -8.38 -10.57
N GLY A 102 9.39 -8.57 -11.67
CA GLY A 102 9.94 -8.61 -13.02
C GLY A 102 10.59 -7.29 -13.46
N LEU A 103 10.20 -6.15 -12.88
CA LEU A 103 10.84 -4.85 -13.17
C LEU A 103 12.33 -4.83 -12.81
N PHE A 104 12.75 -5.68 -11.88
CA PHE A 104 14.13 -5.77 -11.39
C PHE A 104 14.93 -6.94 -12.03
N GLY A 105 14.36 -7.59 -13.05
CA GLY A 105 15.00 -8.69 -13.77
C GLY A 105 14.59 -10.08 -13.31
N THR A 106 14.97 -11.08 -14.11
CA THR A 106 14.56 -12.49 -13.96
C THR A 106 15.06 -13.14 -12.68
N ASP A 107 16.28 -12.80 -12.27
CA ASP A 107 16.93 -13.42 -11.11
C ASP A 107 16.25 -12.94 -9.82
N PHE A 108 15.98 -11.63 -9.73
CA PHE A 108 15.24 -11.05 -8.63
C PHE A 108 13.82 -11.61 -8.55
N GLN A 109 13.13 -11.71 -9.69
CA GLN A 109 11.80 -12.31 -9.73
C GLN A 109 11.80 -13.76 -9.25
N THR A 110 12.76 -14.57 -9.68
CA THR A 110 12.87 -15.97 -9.27
C THR A 110 13.13 -16.10 -7.78
N LYS A 111 14.07 -15.31 -7.24
CA LYS A 111 14.35 -15.23 -5.80
C LYS A 111 13.10 -14.88 -5.00
N MET A 112 12.39 -13.82 -5.38
CA MET A 112 11.20 -13.36 -4.65
C MET A 112 10.04 -14.35 -4.74
N LYS A 113 9.83 -15.02 -5.88
CA LYS A 113 8.84 -16.09 -6.02
C LYS A 113 9.09 -17.24 -5.04
N GLN A 114 10.36 -17.67 -4.92
CA GLN A 114 10.73 -18.72 -3.98
C GLN A 114 10.50 -18.27 -2.54
N ARG A 115 10.93 -17.06 -2.19
CA ARG A 115 10.75 -16.50 -0.85
C ARG A 115 9.27 -16.39 -0.46
N VAL A 116 8.41 -15.90 -1.36
CA VAL A 116 6.95 -15.83 -1.13
C VAL A 116 6.35 -17.21 -0.86
N LYS A 117 6.84 -18.25 -1.55
CA LYS A 117 6.40 -19.63 -1.34
C LYS A 117 6.83 -20.18 0.03
N GLU A 118 8.01 -19.78 0.51
CA GLU A 118 8.58 -20.23 1.79
C GLU A 118 8.07 -19.41 2.99
N GLU A 119 7.62 -18.19 2.78
CA GLU A 119 7.16 -17.25 3.81
C GLU A 119 5.65 -16.94 3.66
N PRO A 120 4.75 -17.73 4.27
CA PRO A 120 3.30 -17.50 4.17
C PRO A 120 2.85 -16.11 4.63
N ALA A 121 3.57 -15.50 5.57
CA ALA A 121 3.31 -14.12 6.01
C ALA A 121 3.55 -13.10 4.89
N LEU A 122 4.59 -13.31 4.06
CA LEU A 122 4.89 -12.45 2.92
C LEU A 122 3.81 -12.60 1.84
N ASP A 123 3.42 -13.83 1.49
CA ASP A 123 2.30 -14.09 0.57
C ASP A 123 1.01 -13.41 1.03
N LYS A 124 0.66 -13.54 2.31
CA LYS A 124 -0.50 -12.86 2.92
C LYS A 124 -0.39 -11.34 2.80
N SER A 125 0.79 -10.75 3.06
CA SER A 125 1.01 -9.31 2.96
C SER A 125 0.85 -8.77 1.53
N ILE A 126 1.33 -9.52 0.53
CA ILE A 126 1.18 -9.17 -0.89
C ILE A 126 -0.29 -9.20 -1.29
N LYS A 127 -1.02 -10.25 -0.88
CA LYS A 127 -2.46 -10.36 -1.16
C LYS A 127 -3.27 -9.26 -0.49
N ALA A 128 -2.92 -8.89 0.74
CA ALA A 128 -3.55 -7.77 1.43
C ALA A 128 -3.33 -6.44 0.68
N PHE A 129 -2.10 -6.21 0.22
CA PHE A 129 -1.72 -5.02 -0.54
C PHE A 129 -2.47 -4.93 -1.87
N LEU A 130 -2.48 -6.01 -2.65
CA LEU A 130 -3.21 -6.08 -3.92
C LEU A 130 -4.72 -5.93 -3.70
N GLY A 131 -5.24 -6.46 -2.58
CA GLY A 131 -6.63 -6.28 -2.17
C GLY A 131 -7.00 -4.80 -2.02
N ILE A 132 -6.19 -4.02 -1.30
CA ILE A 132 -6.41 -2.56 -1.15
C ILE A 132 -6.41 -1.86 -2.51
N GLY A 133 -5.44 -2.17 -3.38
CA GLY A 133 -5.35 -1.59 -4.72
C GLY A 133 -6.57 -1.92 -5.58
N ASN A 134 -7.05 -3.16 -5.54
CA ASN A 134 -8.25 -3.57 -6.27
C ASN A 134 -9.51 -2.85 -5.76
N GLU A 135 -9.71 -2.76 -4.44
CA GLU A 135 -10.86 -2.01 -3.89
C GLU A 135 -10.80 -0.53 -4.27
N ARG A 136 -9.61 0.09 -4.25
CA ARG A 136 -9.42 1.46 -4.75
C ARG A 136 -9.76 1.59 -6.23
N ASN A 137 -9.39 0.62 -7.06
CA ASN A 137 -9.74 0.63 -8.48
C ASN A 137 -11.25 0.59 -8.69
N LYS A 138 -11.98 -0.24 -7.93
CA LYS A 138 -13.45 -0.23 -7.96
C LYS A 138 -14.00 1.14 -7.60
N MET A 139 -13.48 1.78 -6.55
CA MET A 139 -13.90 3.13 -6.13
C MET A 139 -13.72 4.21 -7.19
N VAL A 140 -12.67 4.11 -8.01
CA VAL A 140 -12.35 5.14 -9.02
C VAL A 140 -13.01 4.86 -10.37
N HIS A 141 -13.36 3.60 -10.66
CA HIS A 141 -14.07 3.22 -11.88
C HIS A 141 -15.60 3.23 -11.74
N GLN A 142 -16.13 3.11 -10.53
CA GLN A 142 -17.56 3.24 -10.25
C GLN A 142 -17.90 4.68 -9.81
N ASN A 143 -19.19 5.03 -9.82
CA ASN A 143 -19.61 6.32 -9.30
C ASN A 143 -19.30 6.37 -7.78
N PHE A 144 -18.35 7.22 -7.39
CA PHE A 144 -17.86 7.33 -6.01
C PHE A 144 -18.97 7.62 -5.00
N ALA A 145 -20.03 8.34 -5.41
CA ALA A 145 -21.20 8.60 -4.58
C ALA A 145 -22.04 7.34 -4.34
N GLU A 146 -22.11 6.44 -5.32
CA GLU A 146 -22.97 5.25 -5.31
C GLU A 146 -22.23 3.98 -4.85
N ILE A 147 -20.89 3.99 -4.81
CA ILE A 147 -20.15 2.79 -4.43
C ILE A 147 -20.40 2.41 -2.97
N THR A 148 -20.79 1.15 -2.79
CA THR A 148 -20.82 0.47 -1.50
C THR A 148 -19.51 -0.27 -1.31
N ILE A 149 -18.80 0.02 -0.23
CA ILE A 149 -17.64 -0.76 0.19
C ILE A 149 -18.14 -1.88 1.10
N ASP A 150 -17.94 -3.12 0.68
CA ASP A 150 -18.40 -4.29 1.45
C ASP A 150 -17.60 -4.49 2.74
N LYS A 151 -16.38 -3.95 2.80
CA LYS A 151 -15.49 -4.03 3.96
C LYS A 151 -15.83 -3.00 5.03
N THR A 152 -15.60 -3.35 6.28
CA THR A 152 -15.60 -2.40 7.40
C THR A 152 -14.31 -1.58 7.43
N ALA A 153 -14.30 -0.48 8.20
CA ALA A 153 -13.07 0.30 8.39
C ALA A 153 -11.97 -0.52 9.08
N GLU A 154 -12.35 -1.40 10.01
CA GLU A 154 -11.42 -2.32 10.70
C GLU A 154 -10.80 -3.34 9.74
N GLU A 155 -11.58 -3.90 8.82
CA GLU A 155 -11.08 -4.82 7.81
C GLU A 155 -10.11 -4.13 6.86
N ILE A 156 -10.42 -2.91 6.42
CA ILE A 156 -9.51 -2.08 5.59
C ILE A 156 -8.21 -1.79 6.35
N TYR A 157 -8.31 -1.41 7.63
CA TYR A 157 -7.14 -1.13 8.46
C TYR A 157 -6.28 -2.37 8.71
N THR A 158 -6.91 -3.53 8.91
CA THR A 158 -6.21 -4.81 9.04
C THR A 158 -5.49 -5.19 7.76
N LEU A 159 -6.10 -4.97 6.59
CA LEU A 159 -5.42 -5.15 5.30
C LEU A 159 -4.22 -4.22 5.20
N TYR A 160 -4.38 -2.95 5.60
CA TYR A 160 -3.30 -1.96 5.58
C TYR A 160 -2.12 -2.42 6.44
N GLN A 161 -2.37 -2.77 7.70
CA GLN A 161 -1.33 -3.25 8.62
C GLN A 161 -0.64 -4.52 8.10
N THR A 162 -1.43 -5.46 7.56
CA THR A 162 -0.89 -6.70 6.98
C THR A 162 0.02 -6.42 5.78
N SER A 163 -0.32 -5.41 4.98
CA SER A 163 0.41 -5.02 3.77
C SER A 163 1.77 -4.36 4.08
N LEU A 164 1.96 -3.78 5.28
CA LEU A 164 3.22 -3.12 5.65
C LEU A 164 4.43 -4.06 5.56
N LEU A 165 4.25 -5.34 5.88
CA LEU A 165 5.32 -6.34 5.74
C LEU A 165 5.84 -6.44 4.30
N PHE A 166 4.98 -6.25 3.30
CA PHE A 166 5.40 -6.29 1.91
C PHE A 166 6.34 -5.12 1.59
N ILE A 167 5.99 -3.90 1.98
CA ILE A 167 6.83 -2.70 1.81
C ILE A 167 8.19 -2.88 2.50
N GLU A 168 8.18 -3.30 3.77
CA GLU A 168 9.41 -3.48 4.55
C GLU A 168 10.31 -4.56 3.94
N THR A 169 9.71 -5.64 3.44
CA THR A 169 10.43 -6.68 2.69
C THR A 169 11.10 -6.08 1.45
N MET A 170 10.36 -5.31 0.65
CA MET A 170 10.93 -4.72 -0.56
C MET A 170 12.03 -3.69 -0.27
N LYS A 171 11.88 -2.87 0.77
CA LYS A 171 12.95 -1.97 1.26
C LYS A 171 14.22 -2.76 1.59
N SER A 172 14.08 -3.84 2.37
CA SER A 172 15.22 -4.68 2.76
C SER A 172 15.92 -5.38 1.59
N GLU A 173 15.16 -5.73 0.55
CA GLU A 173 15.65 -6.47 -0.62
C GLU A 173 16.33 -5.57 -1.66
N LEU A 174 15.88 -4.32 -1.80
CA LEU A 174 16.31 -3.43 -2.87
C LEU A 174 17.37 -2.41 -2.44
N ILE A 175 17.30 -1.93 -1.19
CA ILE A 175 18.17 -0.86 -0.71
C ILE A 175 19.45 -1.45 -0.14
N LYS A 176 20.61 -1.09 -0.72
CA LYS A 176 21.90 -1.45 -0.14
C LYS A 176 22.01 -0.86 1.26
N LYS A 177 22.27 -1.69 2.26
CA LYS A 177 22.74 -1.21 3.56
C LYS A 177 24.11 -0.55 3.33
N LYS A 178 24.24 0.73 3.66
CA LYS A 178 25.56 1.37 3.72
C LYS A 178 26.37 0.61 4.78
N THR A 179 27.36 -0.15 4.35
CA THR A 179 28.38 -0.67 5.26
C THR A 179 29.12 0.54 5.84
N PRO A 180 29.24 0.67 7.17
CA PRO A 180 29.99 1.76 7.80
C PRO A 180 31.47 1.75 7.40
#